data_AF-A0A9E4P8M3-F1
#
_entry.id   AF-A0A9E4P8M3-F1
#
_cell.length_a   1.000
_cell.length_b   1.000
_cell.length_c   1.000
_cell.angle_alpha   90.00
_cell.angle_beta   90.00
_cell.angle_gamma   90.00
#
_symmetry.space_group_name_H-M   'P 1'
#
loop_
_entity.id
_entity.type
_entity.pdbx_description
1 polymer ?
#
loop_
_entity_poly.entity_id
_entity_poly.type
_entity_poly.pdbx_seq_one_letter_code
_entity_poly.pdbx_strand_id
1 'polypeptide(L)'
;MNAPFVDIHNHTIPGVDDGPKGMDDALKMASIAADDGIETVLLTPHNRDVAALTRHGRLDEQADRLRQAAATDGISVRFLLATENYLELDLPQQVKQGTALPINGTSYILVELPYMGMLALYTDDTLFQLQLSGLIPIIAHPERCEALANRPELLEAFVQRGMLAQVTSASITGAFGRDFQRAADHMLRHGLVHVIATDAHMARGPRVPVMSDGVRAAAKIVGDERALEMATTVPAAIVEGRPVDVPKPKPAKRRFSPFR
;
A
#
# COMPACT_ATOMS: atom_id res chain seq x y z
N MET A 1 -9.86 20.98 12.19
CA MET A 1 -8.62 20.72 11.42
C MET A 1 -8.72 19.28 10.97
N ASN A 2 -8.67 19.02 9.66
CA ASN A 2 -8.69 17.65 9.17
C ASN A 2 -7.37 16.96 9.55
N ALA A 3 -7.42 15.69 9.93
CA ALA A 3 -6.23 14.91 10.20
C ALA A 3 -5.33 14.85 8.94
N PRO A 4 -4.00 14.87 9.09
CA PRO A 4 -3.08 14.83 7.96
C PRO A 4 -3.09 13.47 7.26
N PHE A 5 -2.71 13.44 5.98
CA PHE A 5 -2.62 12.19 5.23
C PHE A 5 -1.43 11.33 5.69
N VAL A 6 -1.65 10.01 5.68
CA VAL A 6 -0.64 8.99 6.00
C VAL A 6 -0.55 8.01 4.83
N ASP A 7 0.57 8.03 4.12
CA ASP A 7 0.82 7.19 2.95
C ASP A 7 1.54 5.91 3.36
N ILE A 8 0.85 4.77 3.31
CA ILE A 8 1.41 3.48 3.75
C ILE A 8 2.07 2.66 2.63
N HIS A 9 2.17 3.20 1.41
CA HIS A 9 2.74 2.50 0.27
C HIS A 9 3.46 3.49 -0.64
N ASN A 10 4.79 3.51 -0.59
CA ASN A 10 5.61 4.50 -1.28
C ASN A 10 7.06 4.03 -1.49
N HIS A 11 7.61 4.25 -2.69
CA HIS A 11 8.93 3.77 -3.10
C HIS A 11 9.93 4.92 -3.22
N THR A 12 9.88 5.91 -2.33
CA THR A 12 10.76 7.10 -2.38
C THR A 12 12.23 6.80 -2.05
N ILE A 13 12.60 5.61 -1.55
CA ILE A 13 14.01 5.32 -1.24
C ILE A 13 14.83 5.30 -2.54
N PRO A 14 15.89 6.13 -2.68
CA PRO A 14 16.62 6.22 -3.92
C PRO A 14 17.52 5.01 -4.17
N GLY A 15 17.43 4.45 -5.38
CA GLY A 15 18.38 3.46 -5.91
C GLY A 15 18.24 2.05 -5.33
N VAL A 16 17.12 1.72 -4.69
CA VAL A 16 16.91 0.39 -4.08
C VAL A 16 15.93 -0.49 -4.85
N ASP A 17 15.03 0.08 -5.65
CA ASP A 17 14.05 -0.62 -6.48
C ASP A 17 13.72 0.17 -7.77
N ASP A 18 12.49 0.03 -8.28
CA ASP A 18 11.98 0.74 -9.46
C ASP A 18 11.49 2.18 -9.16
N GLY A 19 11.67 2.67 -7.92
CA GLY A 19 11.50 4.07 -7.52
C GLY A 19 12.59 5.04 -8.06
N PRO A 20 12.85 6.16 -7.35
CA PRO A 20 13.77 7.19 -7.81
C PRO A 20 15.20 6.65 -7.89
N LYS A 21 15.95 7.06 -8.92
CA LYS A 21 17.34 6.59 -9.11
C LYS A 21 18.37 7.34 -8.28
N GLY A 22 18.02 8.50 -7.74
CA GLY A 22 18.92 9.34 -6.96
C GLY A 22 18.18 10.23 -5.97
N MET A 23 18.94 10.83 -5.06
CA MET A 23 18.40 11.64 -3.96
C MET A 23 17.58 12.84 -4.46
N ASP A 24 18.01 13.52 -5.52
CA ASP A 24 17.29 14.68 -6.07
C ASP A 24 15.85 14.34 -6.47
N ASP A 25 15.62 13.16 -7.06
CA ASP A 25 14.26 12.74 -7.45
C ASP A 25 13.45 12.27 -6.23
N ALA A 26 14.10 11.63 -5.26
CA ALA A 26 13.47 11.28 -3.98
C ALA A 26 13.01 12.52 -3.20
N LEU A 27 13.82 13.58 -3.17
CA LEU A 27 13.48 14.84 -2.52
C LEU A 27 12.34 15.58 -3.25
N LYS A 28 12.30 15.53 -4.58
CA LYS A 28 11.13 16.03 -5.34
C LYS A 28 9.87 15.25 -5.00
N MET A 29 9.93 13.93 -4.91
CA MET A 29 8.80 13.10 -4.49
C MET A 29 8.34 13.48 -3.08
N ALA A 30 9.27 13.61 -2.14
CA ALA A 30 8.99 14.03 -0.77
C ALA A 30 8.33 15.42 -0.70
N SER A 31 8.82 16.38 -1.49
CA SER A 31 8.23 17.73 -1.58
C SER A 31 6.80 17.68 -2.12
N ILE A 32 6.55 16.90 -3.18
CA ILE A 32 5.20 16.75 -3.75
C ILE A 32 4.25 16.12 -2.72
N ALA A 33 4.73 15.12 -1.97
CA ALA A 33 3.95 14.50 -0.90
C ALA A 33 3.56 15.53 0.17
N ALA A 34 4.52 16.35 0.62
CA ALA A 34 4.27 17.42 1.60
C ALA A 34 3.25 18.44 1.07
N ASP A 35 3.41 18.89 -0.18
CA ASP A 35 2.52 19.85 -0.82
C ASP A 35 1.09 19.31 -1.01
N ASP A 36 0.93 17.99 -1.17
CA ASP A 36 -0.37 17.32 -1.24
C ASP A 36 -1.02 17.10 0.15
N GLY A 37 -0.31 17.43 1.24
CA GLY A 37 -0.79 17.29 2.61
C GLY A 37 -0.47 15.93 3.27
N ILE A 38 0.48 15.17 2.71
CA ILE A 38 1.01 13.95 3.32
C ILE A 38 2.07 14.32 4.35
N GLU A 39 1.80 14.05 5.62
CA GLU A 39 2.75 14.31 6.71
C GLU A 39 3.56 13.07 7.11
N THR A 40 3.06 11.87 6.81
CA THR A 40 3.77 10.61 7.09
C THR A 40 3.80 9.73 5.86
N VAL A 41 4.99 9.26 5.49
CA VAL A 41 5.23 8.31 4.41
C VAL A 41 5.89 7.06 5.00
N LEU A 42 5.27 5.90 4.77
CA LEU A 42 5.87 4.60 4.96
C LEU A 42 6.63 4.23 3.69
N LEU A 43 7.94 4.13 3.80
CA LEU A 43 8.81 3.65 2.74
C LEU A 43 8.64 2.13 2.65
N THR A 44 8.16 1.65 1.50
CA THR A 44 7.82 0.23 1.26
C THR A 44 8.49 -0.30 0.00
N PRO A 45 9.83 -0.23 -0.12
CA PRO A 45 10.48 -0.79 -1.30
C PRO A 45 10.17 -2.28 -1.43
N HIS A 46 10.22 -2.79 -2.66
CA HIS A 46 10.00 -4.21 -2.93
C HIS A 46 10.98 -5.08 -2.14
N ASN A 47 10.48 -5.97 -1.26
CA ASN A 47 11.32 -6.81 -0.40
C ASN A 47 12.34 -7.65 -1.18
N ARG A 48 11.96 -8.10 -2.38
CA ARG A 48 12.83 -8.89 -3.28
C ARG A 48 14.05 -8.13 -3.76
N ASP A 49 13.92 -6.82 -3.97
CA ASP A 49 15.01 -5.97 -4.44
C ASP A 49 15.94 -5.57 -3.29
N VAL A 50 15.40 -5.50 -2.07
CA VAL A 50 16.14 -5.04 -0.89
C VAL A 50 16.53 -6.13 0.10
N ALA A 51 16.20 -7.40 -0.13
CA ALA A 51 16.40 -8.49 0.84
C ALA A 51 17.82 -8.54 1.44
N ALA A 52 18.85 -8.34 0.61
CA ALA A 52 20.24 -8.29 1.07
C ALA A 52 20.55 -7.02 1.88
N LEU A 53 20.01 -5.86 1.47
CA LEU A 53 20.17 -4.61 2.22
C LEU A 53 19.52 -4.70 3.59
N THR A 54 18.29 -5.22 3.65
CA THR A 54 17.52 -5.41 4.88
C THR A 54 18.26 -6.34 5.85
N ARG A 55 18.74 -7.49 5.37
CA ARG A 55 19.50 -8.45 6.20
C ARG A 55 20.73 -7.84 6.86
N HIS A 56 21.37 -6.86 6.21
CA HIS A 56 22.59 -6.23 6.68
C HIS A 56 22.37 -4.87 7.36
N GLY A 57 21.12 -4.47 7.63
CA GLY A 57 20.78 -3.17 8.22
C GLY A 57 21.05 -1.97 7.30
N ARG A 58 21.38 -2.21 6.03
CA ARG A 58 21.72 -1.15 5.06
C ARG A 58 20.48 -0.45 4.50
N LEU A 59 19.30 -1.05 4.64
CA LEU A 59 18.05 -0.41 4.23
C LEU A 59 17.70 0.75 5.18
N ASP A 60 17.86 0.56 6.48
CA ASP A 60 17.74 1.64 7.48
C ASP A 60 18.68 2.79 7.18
N GLU A 61 19.93 2.50 6.80
CA GLU A 61 20.90 3.54 6.40
C GLU A 61 20.42 4.35 5.18
N GLN A 62 19.79 3.72 4.18
CA GLN A 62 19.23 4.46 3.03
C GLN A 62 18.04 5.32 3.43
N ALA A 63 17.15 4.79 4.29
CA ALA A 63 16.02 5.55 4.82
C ALA A 63 16.50 6.74 5.68
N ASP A 64 17.55 6.57 6.48
CA ASP A 64 18.14 7.64 7.29
C ASP A 64 18.78 8.73 6.43
N ARG A 65 19.46 8.37 5.34
CA ARG A 65 19.99 9.34 4.38
C ARG A 65 18.86 10.18 3.76
N LEU A 66 17.75 9.55 3.38
CA LEU A 66 16.58 10.26 2.88
C LEU A 66 15.98 11.19 3.94
N ARG A 67 15.81 10.71 5.18
CA ARG A 67 15.32 11.53 6.32
C ARG A 67 16.19 12.77 6.54
N GLN A 68 17.51 12.59 6.56
CA GLN A 68 18.47 13.69 6.77
C GLN A 68 18.44 14.70 5.62
N ALA A 69 18.41 14.22 4.37
CA ALA A 69 18.34 15.08 3.20
C ALA A 69 17.02 15.87 3.17
N ALA A 70 15.88 15.21 3.41
CA ALA A 70 14.58 15.87 3.47
C ALA A 70 14.51 16.93 4.59
N ALA A 71 15.08 16.62 5.77
CA ALA A 71 15.16 17.59 6.87
C ALA A 71 16.06 18.79 6.53
N THR A 72 17.16 18.57 5.81
CA THR A 72 18.06 19.63 5.36
C THR A 72 17.37 20.58 4.38
N ASP A 73 16.51 20.04 3.52
CA ASP A 73 15.72 20.80 2.54
C ASP A 73 14.43 21.39 3.13
N GLY A 74 14.18 21.19 4.44
CA GLY A 74 12.99 21.71 5.11
C GLY A 74 11.68 21.01 4.74
N ILE A 75 11.75 19.80 4.18
CA ILE A 75 10.57 19.02 3.78
C ILE A 75 9.95 18.38 5.04
N SER A 76 8.72 18.78 5.37
CA SER A 76 8.01 18.35 6.57
C SER A 76 7.27 17.02 6.37
N VAL A 77 8.02 15.95 6.07
CA VAL A 77 7.49 14.58 5.95
C VAL A 77 8.20 13.66 6.93
N ARG A 78 7.43 12.94 7.74
CA ARG A 78 7.94 11.86 8.59
C ARG A 78 8.05 10.57 7.79
N PHE A 79 9.27 10.05 7.66
CA PHE A 79 9.52 8.78 6.99
C PHE A 79 9.65 7.62 7.97
N LEU A 80 8.83 6.59 7.77
CA LEU A 80 8.90 5.30 8.44
C LEU A 80 9.34 4.21 7.45
N LEU A 81 9.83 3.08 7.94
CA LEU A 81 10.33 2.00 7.09
C LEU A 81 9.49 0.72 7.26
N ALA A 82 9.21 0.08 6.13
CA ALA A 82 8.70 -1.27 5.99
C ALA A 82 9.16 -1.81 4.63
N THR A 83 8.55 -2.89 4.13
CA THR A 83 8.72 -3.34 2.75
C THR A 83 7.36 -3.68 2.15
N GLU A 84 7.22 -3.52 0.84
CA GLU A 84 6.16 -4.21 0.10
C GLU A 84 6.61 -5.65 -0.09
N ASN A 85 5.86 -6.59 0.49
CA ASN A 85 6.30 -7.98 0.54
C ASN A 85 5.58 -8.81 -0.52
N TYR A 86 6.29 -9.23 -1.55
CA TYR A 86 5.70 -10.09 -2.56
C TYR A 86 5.29 -11.43 -1.95
N LEU A 87 4.08 -11.88 -2.25
CA LEU A 87 3.57 -13.15 -1.76
C LEU A 87 4.33 -14.32 -2.38
N GLU A 88 5.09 -15.01 -1.54
CA GLU A 88 5.77 -16.26 -1.84
C GLU A 88 5.47 -17.30 -0.76
N LEU A 89 5.71 -18.58 -1.07
CA LEU A 89 5.51 -19.67 -0.11
C LEU A 89 6.33 -19.48 1.18
N ASP A 90 7.52 -18.90 1.06
CA ASP A 90 8.46 -18.67 2.15
C ASP A 90 8.34 -17.29 2.82
N LEU A 91 7.37 -16.45 2.43
CA LEU A 91 7.16 -15.13 3.04
C LEU A 91 7.11 -15.15 4.59
N PRO A 92 6.42 -16.10 5.26
CA PRO A 92 6.45 -16.20 6.72
C PRO A 92 7.86 -16.43 7.29
N GLN A 93 8.72 -17.14 6.54
CA GLN A 93 10.10 -17.36 6.90
C GLN A 93 10.97 -16.11 6.63
N GLN A 94 10.70 -15.38 5.55
CA GLN A 94 11.34 -14.09 5.25
C GLN A 94 11.07 -13.06 6.38
N VAL A 95 9.87 -13.05 6.95
CA VAL A 95 9.55 -12.20 8.10
C VAL A 95 10.37 -12.61 9.33
N LYS A 96 10.43 -13.91 9.66
CA LYS A 96 11.24 -14.42 10.78
C LYS A 96 12.73 -14.10 10.63
N GLN A 97 13.23 -14.03 9.40
CA GLN A 97 14.62 -13.70 9.09
C GLN A 97 14.88 -12.19 9.00
N GLY A 98 13.85 -11.36 9.12
CA GLY A 98 13.96 -9.91 8.99
C GLY A 98 14.28 -9.43 7.57
N THR A 99 14.01 -10.22 6.53
CA THR A 99 14.15 -9.79 5.12
C THR A 99 12.84 -9.28 4.52
N ALA A 100 11.72 -9.59 5.15
CA ALA A 100 10.40 -8.99 4.91
C ALA A 100 10.00 -8.22 6.17
N LEU A 101 9.81 -6.90 6.05
CA LEU A 101 9.54 -6.01 7.17
C LEU A 101 8.04 -5.74 7.31
N PRO A 102 7.42 -6.05 8.47
CA PRO A 102 6.12 -5.51 8.83
C PRO A 102 6.15 -3.98 8.96
N ILE A 103 4.97 -3.36 8.92
CA ILE A 103 4.80 -1.92 9.02
C ILE A 103 5.26 -1.43 10.39
N ASN A 104 6.35 -0.67 10.45
CA ASN A 104 6.80 0.04 11.65
C ASN A 104 6.87 -0.84 12.92
N GLY A 105 7.25 -2.12 12.78
CA GLY A 105 7.31 -3.08 13.89
C GLY A 105 5.95 -3.45 14.51
N THR A 106 4.85 -3.12 13.84
CA THR A 106 3.47 -3.43 14.25
C THR A 106 3.05 -4.82 13.78
N SER A 107 1.82 -5.22 14.13
CA SER A 107 1.20 -6.44 13.60
C SER A 107 0.79 -6.33 12.12
N TYR A 108 0.90 -5.19 11.44
CA TYR A 108 0.45 -5.07 10.05
C TYR A 108 1.59 -5.36 9.06
N ILE A 109 1.28 -6.04 7.94
CA ILE A 109 2.26 -6.33 6.89
C ILE A 109 1.64 -6.06 5.51
N LEU A 110 2.32 -5.26 4.68
CA LEU A 110 1.90 -5.00 3.30
C LEU A 110 2.32 -6.17 2.40
N VAL A 111 1.35 -6.78 1.71
CA VAL A 111 1.56 -7.99 0.91
C VAL A 111 1.10 -7.75 -0.53
N GLU A 112 2.02 -7.88 -1.48
CA GLU A 112 1.75 -7.78 -2.92
C GLU A 112 1.40 -9.16 -3.49
N LEU A 113 0.34 -9.24 -4.28
CA LEU A 113 -0.05 -10.43 -5.02
C LEU A 113 0.40 -10.35 -6.48
N PRO A 114 0.55 -11.48 -7.18
CA PRO A 114 0.85 -11.47 -8.62
C PRO A 114 -0.17 -10.65 -9.42
N TYR A 115 0.30 -9.78 -10.30
CA TYR A 115 -0.54 -8.93 -11.15
C TYR A 115 -1.42 -9.72 -12.12
N MET A 116 -0.87 -10.78 -12.73
CA MET A 116 -1.51 -11.52 -13.81
C MET A 116 -1.77 -12.98 -13.43
N GLY A 117 -2.80 -13.55 -14.04
CA GLY A 117 -3.17 -14.95 -13.90
C GLY A 117 -4.01 -15.23 -12.66
N MET A 118 -4.02 -16.51 -12.26
CA MET A 118 -4.73 -16.97 -11.07
C MET A 118 -3.85 -16.80 -9.82
N LEU A 119 -4.50 -16.66 -8.66
CA LEU A 119 -3.80 -16.77 -7.38
C LEU A 119 -3.06 -18.10 -7.30
N ALA A 120 -1.84 -18.07 -6.75
CA ALA A 120 -1.05 -19.26 -6.54
C ALA A 120 -1.74 -20.19 -5.53
N LEU A 121 -1.55 -21.51 -5.66
CA LEU A 121 -2.18 -22.50 -4.77
C LEU A 121 -1.82 -22.30 -3.29
N TYR A 122 -0.65 -21.73 -3.00
CA TYR A 122 -0.19 -21.45 -1.65
C TYR A 122 -0.75 -20.15 -1.05
N THR A 123 -1.56 -19.37 -1.80
CA THR A 123 -1.97 -18.02 -1.37
C THR A 123 -2.70 -18.03 -0.03
N ASP A 124 -3.74 -18.87 0.09
CA ASP A 124 -4.53 -18.99 1.32
C ASP A 124 -3.67 -19.46 2.49
N ASP A 125 -2.84 -20.49 2.26
CA ASP A 125 -1.98 -21.08 3.31
C ASP A 125 -0.94 -20.08 3.79
N THR A 126 -0.24 -19.38 2.88
CA THR A 126 0.76 -18.36 3.21
C THR A 126 0.13 -17.23 4.03
N LEU A 127 -1.01 -16.68 3.60
CA LEU A 127 -1.67 -15.60 4.31
C LEU A 127 -2.15 -16.06 5.69
N PHE A 128 -2.67 -17.29 5.80
CA PHE A 128 -3.07 -17.87 7.09
C PHE A 128 -1.88 -18.08 8.04
N GLN A 129 -0.72 -18.52 7.53
CA GLN A 129 0.50 -18.64 8.33
C GLN A 129 0.99 -17.28 8.87
N LEU A 130 0.86 -16.21 8.08
CA LEU A 130 1.13 -14.85 8.57
C LEU A 130 0.18 -14.49 9.73
N GLN A 131 -1.11 -14.77 9.59
CA GLN A 131 -2.09 -14.56 10.66
C GLN A 131 -1.79 -15.36 11.94
N LEU A 132 -1.40 -16.63 11.81
CA LEU A 132 -0.99 -17.45 12.95
C LEU A 132 0.25 -16.90 13.67
N SER A 133 1.11 -16.16 12.97
CA SER A 133 2.25 -15.47 13.56
C SER A 133 1.90 -14.13 14.23
N GLY A 134 0.61 -13.76 14.26
CA GLY A 134 0.13 -12.52 14.86
C GLY A 134 0.18 -11.31 13.92
N LEU A 135 0.38 -11.54 12.62
CA LEU A 135 0.37 -10.49 11.61
C LEU A 135 -1.01 -10.34 10.95
N ILE A 136 -1.31 -9.14 10.49
CA ILE A 136 -2.52 -8.75 9.77
C ILE A 136 -2.08 -8.34 8.36
N PRO A 137 -2.27 -9.21 7.34
CA PRO A 137 -1.98 -8.85 5.96
C PRO A 137 -2.83 -7.67 5.49
N ILE A 138 -2.17 -6.73 4.81
CA ILE A 138 -2.78 -5.68 4.00
C ILE A 138 -2.48 -6.01 2.55
N ILE A 139 -3.50 -6.40 1.79
CA ILE A 139 -3.32 -6.72 0.37
C ILE A 139 -3.06 -5.42 -0.39
N ALA A 140 -1.88 -5.29 -0.97
CA ALA A 140 -1.49 -4.15 -1.79
C ALA A 140 -2.23 -4.17 -3.13
N HIS A 141 -2.76 -2.99 -3.51
CA HIS A 141 -3.39 -2.68 -4.80
C HIS A 141 -4.16 -3.84 -5.44
N PRO A 142 -5.13 -4.47 -4.74
CA PRO A 142 -5.83 -5.65 -5.25
C PRO A 142 -6.58 -5.38 -6.56
N GLU A 143 -6.90 -4.11 -6.86
CA GLU A 143 -7.50 -3.70 -8.12
C GLU A 143 -6.60 -3.93 -9.34
N ARG A 144 -5.28 -4.07 -9.12
CA ARG A 144 -4.27 -4.38 -10.15
C ARG A 144 -4.02 -5.88 -10.28
N CYS A 145 -4.49 -6.71 -9.34
CA CYS A 145 -4.41 -8.17 -9.42
C CYS A 145 -5.57 -8.72 -10.25
N GLU A 146 -5.25 -9.32 -11.41
CA GLU A 146 -6.24 -9.87 -12.35
C GLU A 146 -7.22 -10.84 -11.69
N ALA A 147 -6.72 -11.74 -10.83
CA ALA A 147 -7.54 -12.71 -10.13
C ALA A 147 -8.59 -12.03 -9.24
N LEU A 148 -8.19 -11.01 -8.47
CA LEU A 148 -9.06 -10.30 -7.54
C LEU A 148 -10.01 -9.32 -8.25
N ALA A 149 -9.54 -8.66 -9.30
CA ALA A 149 -10.37 -7.77 -10.13
C ALA A 149 -11.52 -8.55 -10.83
N ASN A 150 -11.24 -9.78 -11.29
CA ASN A 150 -12.21 -10.64 -11.95
C ASN A 150 -13.11 -11.40 -10.97
N ARG A 151 -12.57 -11.81 -9.82
CA ARG A 151 -13.27 -12.56 -8.76
C ARG A 151 -13.17 -11.81 -7.43
N PRO A 152 -13.90 -10.69 -7.25
CA PRO A 152 -13.86 -9.90 -6.03
C PRO A 152 -14.32 -10.67 -4.79
N GLU A 153 -15.04 -11.79 -4.95
CA GLU A 153 -15.37 -12.73 -3.88
C GLU A 153 -14.12 -13.33 -3.19
N LEU A 154 -12.98 -13.40 -3.88
CA LEU A 154 -11.71 -13.84 -3.29
C LEU A 154 -11.18 -12.81 -2.29
N LEU A 155 -11.22 -11.53 -2.67
CA LEU A 155 -10.85 -10.45 -1.77
C LEU A 155 -11.84 -10.34 -0.60
N GLU A 156 -13.14 -10.50 -0.86
CA GLU A 156 -14.16 -10.58 0.19
C GLU A 156 -13.83 -11.64 1.24
N ALA A 157 -13.41 -12.84 0.82
CA ALA A 157 -13.02 -13.91 1.72
C ALA A 157 -11.79 -13.55 2.58
N PHE A 158 -10.80 -12.84 2.02
CA PHE A 158 -9.65 -12.33 2.78
C PHE A 158 -10.08 -11.31 3.83
N VAL A 159 -10.92 -10.35 3.44
CA VAL A 159 -11.44 -9.32 4.34
C VAL A 159 -12.29 -9.92 5.46
N GLN A 160 -13.13 -10.90 5.17
CA GLN A 160 -13.93 -11.62 6.18
C GLN A 160 -13.07 -12.36 7.22
N ARG A 161 -11.83 -12.75 6.86
CA ARG A 161 -10.85 -13.35 7.79
C ARG A 161 -10.04 -12.31 8.57
N GLY A 162 -10.39 -11.03 8.47
CA GLY A 162 -9.74 -9.94 9.20
C GLY A 162 -8.51 -9.34 8.52
N MET A 163 -8.27 -9.66 7.24
CA MET A 163 -7.23 -8.99 6.45
C MET A 163 -7.72 -7.62 5.97
N LEU A 164 -6.78 -6.72 5.69
CA LEU A 164 -7.07 -5.41 5.11
C LEU A 164 -6.62 -5.36 3.65
N ALA A 165 -6.89 -4.23 2.99
CA ALA A 165 -6.57 -4.03 1.59
C ALA A 165 -6.39 -2.54 1.33
N GLN A 166 -5.41 -2.21 0.49
CA GLN A 166 -5.03 -0.85 0.12
C GLN A 166 -5.25 -0.65 -1.37
N VAL A 167 -6.04 0.35 -1.76
CA VAL A 167 -6.27 0.73 -3.16
C VAL A 167 -5.36 1.90 -3.55
N THR A 168 -4.82 1.89 -4.77
CA THR A 168 -3.91 2.94 -5.21
C THR A 168 -4.68 4.18 -5.68
N SER A 169 -4.27 5.37 -5.20
CA SER A 169 -4.87 6.68 -5.55
C SER A 169 -5.06 6.85 -7.06
N ALA A 170 -4.01 6.56 -7.85
CA ALA A 170 -4.02 6.64 -9.30
C ALA A 170 -4.96 5.63 -10.00
N SER A 171 -5.28 4.50 -9.37
CA SER A 171 -6.30 3.57 -9.86
C SER A 171 -7.68 4.20 -9.75
N ILE A 172 -8.00 4.83 -8.62
CA ILE A 172 -9.31 5.46 -8.36
C ILE A 172 -9.58 6.61 -9.34
N THR A 173 -8.56 7.43 -9.61
CA THR A 173 -8.67 8.56 -10.54
C THR A 173 -8.71 8.12 -12.01
N GLY A 174 -8.30 6.89 -12.31
CA GLY A 174 -8.21 6.35 -13.66
C GLY A 174 -6.91 6.68 -14.38
N ALA A 175 -5.90 7.22 -13.69
CA ALA A 175 -4.58 7.53 -14.26
C ALA A 175 -3.83 6.28 -14.75
N PHE A 176 -4.10 5.10 -14.17
CA PHE A 176 -3.59 3.81 -14.67
C PHE A 176 -4.46 3.14 -15.74
N GLY A 177 -5.58 3.76 -16.11
CA GLY A 177 -6.51 3.23 -17.11
C GLY A 177 -7.86 2.79 -16.54
N ARG A 178 -8.82 2.59 -17.45
CA ARG A 178 -10.24 2.38 -17.10
C ARG A 178 -10.52 1.05 -16.40
N ASP A 179 -9.72 0.02 -16.66
CA ASP A 179 -9.98 -1.30 -16.07
C ASP A 179 -9.63 -1.32 -14.58
N PHE A 180 -8.48 -0.77 -14.20
CA PHE A 180 -8.11 -0.58 -12.79
C PHE A 180 -9.06 0.38 -12.08
N GLN A 181 -9.50 1.46 -12.74
CA GLN A 181 -10.52 2.35 -12.18
C GLN A 181 -11.82 1.62 -11.88
N ARG A 182 -12.30 0.81 -12.82
CA ARG A 182 -13.54 0.04 -12.61
C ARG A 182 -13.37 -0.99 -11.49
N ALA A 183 -12.19 -1.59 -11.34
CA ALA A 183 -11.91 -2.53 -10.25
C ALA A 183 -11.88 -1.81 -8.90
N ALA A 184 -11.17 -0.68 -8.79
CA ALA A 184 -11.14 0.18 -7.62
C ALA A 184 -12.54 0.65 -7.21
N ASP A 185 -13.32 1.18 -8.16
CA ASP A 185 -14.71 1.61 -7.95
C ASP A 185 -15.57 0.48 -7.38
N HIS A 186 -15.43 -0.72 -7.93
CA HIS A 186 -16.19 -1.88 -7.46
C HIS A 186 -15.82 -2.24 -6.02
N MET A 187 -14.52 -2.30 -5.73
CA MET A 187 -14.01 -2.63 -4.39
C MET A 187 -14.42 -1.58 -3.35
N LEU A 188 -14.36 -0.30 -3.69
CA LEU A 188 -14.83 0.81 -2.83
C LEU A 188 -16.32 0.69 -2.53
N ARG A 189 -17.17 0.47 -3.54
CA ARG A 189 -18.65 0.35 -3.35
C ARG A 189 -19.05 -0.81 -2.43
N HIS A 190 -18.26 -1.88 -2.43
CA HIS A 190 -18.52 -3.08 -1.65
C HIS A 190 -17.75 -3.13 -0.33
N GLY A 191 -16.98 -2.09 0.01
CA GLY A 191 -16.22 -2.03 1.26
C GLY A 191 -15.12 -3.09 1.33
N LEU A 192 -14.51 -3.44 0.20
CA LEU A 192 -13.42 -4.44 0.13
C LEU A 192 -12.03 -3.83 0.33
N VAL A 193 -11.91 -2.50 0.25
CA VAL A 193 -10.65 -1.76 0.44
C VAL A 193 -10.80 -0.77 1.58
N HIS A 194 -9.72 -0.59 2.33
CA HIS A 194 -9.73 0.05 3.63
C HIS A 194 -8.79 1.25 3.72
N VAL A 195 -7.76 1.28 2.87
CA VAL A 195 -6.74 2.33 2.83
C VAL A 195 -6.60 2.84 1.41
N ILE A 196 -6.40 4.15 1.25
CA ILE A 196 -5.91 4.77 0.02
C ILE A 196 -4.43 5.09 0.25
N ALA A 197 -3.57 4.65 -0.66
CA ALA A 197 -2.14 4.99 -0.64
C ALA A 197 -1.66 5.35 -2.05
N THR A 198 -0.47 5.95 -2.16
CA THR A 198 -0.01 6.51 -3.44
C THR A 198 0.63 5.45 -4.35
N ASP A 199 1.34 4.48 -3.78
CA ASP A 199 2.19 3.54 -4.55
C ASP A 199 3.12 4.34 -5.50
N ALA A 200 3.67 5.43 -4.96
CA ALA A 200 4.44 6.41 -5.71
C ALA A 200 5.88 5.96 -5.96
N HIS A 201 6.37 6.23 -7.17
CA HIS A 201 7.68 5.81 -7.67
C HIS A 201 8.46 6.93 -8.34
N MET A 202 7.79 8.05 -8.67
CA MET A 202 8.38 9.11 -9.49
C MET A 202 7.77 10.47 -9.17
N ALA A 203 8.54 11.55 -9.37
CA ALA A 203 8.10 12.92 -9.13
C ALA A 203 7.15 13.48 -10.22
N ARG A 204 6.81 12.69 -11.24
CA ARG A 204 5.95 13.11 -12.36
C ARG A 204 5.28 11.91 -13.02
N GLY A 205 4.16 12.14 -13.68
CA GLY A 205 3.43 11.06 -14.36
C GLY A 205 2.49 10.33 -13.39
N PRO A 206 2.09 9.09 -13.71
CA PRO A 206 0.95 8.45 -13.05
C PRO A 206 1.27 7.84 -11.68
N ARG A 207 2.54 7.59 -11.34
CA ARG A 207 2.98 7.09 -10.01
C ARG A 207 3.61 8.21 -9.17
N VAL A 208 2.92 9.35 -9.11
CA VAL A 208 3.31 10.54 -8.33
C VAL A 208 2.71 10.47 -6.92
N PRO A 209 3.38 10.98 -5.85
CA PRO A 209 2.87 10.91 -4.49
C PRO A 209 1.75 11.93 -4.24
N VAL A 210 0.61 11.71 -4.90
CA VAL A 210 -0.61 12.53 -4.78
C VAL A 210 -1.75 11.63 -4.29
N MET A 211 -2.15 11.84 -3.05
CA MET A 211 -3.24 11.17 -2.37
C MET A 211 -4.56 11.95 -2.46
N SER A 212 -4.50 13.29 -2.47
CA SER A 212 -5.69 14.15 -2.41
C SER A 212 -6.65 13.93 -3.57
N ASP A 213 -6.14 13.64 -4.78
CA ASP A 213 -6.96 13.29 -5.94
C ASP A 213 -7.73 11.98 -5.76
N GLY A 214 -7.06 10.95 -5.25
CA GLY A 214 -7.66 9.66 -4.94
C GLY A 214 -8.74 9.78 -3.86
N VAL A 215 -8.49 10.57 -2.82
CA VAL A 215 -9.46 10.87 -1.76
C VAL A 215 -10.70 11.58 -2.33
N ARG A 216 -10.51 12.64 -3.15
CA ARG A 216 -11.63 13.34 -3.82
C ARG A 216 -12.43 12.44 -4.74
N ALA A 217 -11.77 11.51 -5.44
CA ALA A 217 -12.44 10.55 -6.30
C ALA A 217 -13.22 9.50 -5.50
N ALA A 218 -12.61 8.95 -4.43
CA ALA A 218 -13.23 7.98 -3.54
C ALA A 218 -14.44 8.57 -2.80
N ALA A 219 -14.40 9.85 -2.42
CA ALA A 219 -15.50 10.53 -1.73
C ALA A 219 -16.82 10.48 -2.53
N LYS A 220 -16.75 10.52 -3.86
CA LYS A 220 -17.92 10.38 -4.75
C LYS A 220 -18.56 8.98 -4.70
N ILE A 221 -17.88 8.01 -4.11
CA ILE A 221 -18.27 6.59 -4.08
C ILE A 221 -18.66 6.17 -2.66
N VAL A 222 -17.84 6.52 -1.67
CA VAL A 222 -17.99 6.08 -0.28
C VAL A 222 -18.41 7.20 0.68
N GLY A 223 -18.52 8.43 0.20
CA GLY A 223 -18.77 9.62 1.02
C GLY A 223 -17.48 10.28 1.52
N ASP A 224 -17.54 11.59 1.79
CA ASP A 224 -16.38 12.41 2.17
C ASP A 224 -15.70 11.91 3.45
N GLU A 225 -16.49 11.61 4.49
CA GLU A 225 -15.98 11.15 5.79
C GLU A 225 -15.16 9.86 5.63
N ARG A 226 -15.74 8.85 4.96
CA ARG A 226 -15.08 7.57 4.78
C ARG A 226 -13.84 7.68 3.90
N ALA A 227 -13.90 8.44 2.81
CA ALA A 227 -12.74 8.64 1.94
C ALA A 227 -11.58 9.32 2.68
N LEU A 228 -11.88 10.27 3.56
CA LEU A 228 -10.87 10.91 4.40
C LEU A 228 -10.29 9.94 5.43
N GLU A 229 -11.11 9.14 6.11
CA GLU A 229 -10.64 8.11 7.05
C GLU A 229 -9.66 7.13 6.41
N MET A 230 -9.95 6.69 5.18
CA MET A 230 -9.11 5.75 4.42
C MET A 230 -7.71 6.29 4.11
N ALA A 231 -7.51 7.61 4.18
CA ALA A 231 -6.24 8.30 3.91
C ALA A 231 -5.61 8.93 5.17
N THR A 232 -6.32 8.93 6.31
CA THR A 232 -5.90 9.62 7.53
C THR A 232 -5.94 8.67 8.74
N THR A 233 -7.11 8.47 9.34
CA THR A 233 -7.27 7.77 10.62
C THR A 233 -6.97 6.28 10.55
N VAL A 234 -7.37 5.61 9.46
CA VAL A 234 -7.09 4.18 9.24
C VAL A 234 -5.60 3.92 9.05
N PRO A 235 -4.89 4.54 8.08
CA PRO A 235 -3.45 4.35 7.94
C PRO A 235 -2.66 4.81 9.17
N ALA A 236 -3.08 5.87 9.87
CA ALA A 236 -2.45 6.26 11.14
C ALA A 236 -2.55 5.15 12.21
N ALA A 237 -3.72 4.52 12.37
CA ALA A 237 -3.89 3.41 13.29
C ALA A 237 -3.01 2.21 12.92
N ILE A 238 -2.87 1.91 11.62
CA ILE A 238 -1.99 0.85 11.11
C ILE A 238 -0.54 1.14 11.49
N VAL A 239 -0.05 2.35 11.20
CA VAL A 239 1.32 2.77 11.51
C VAL A 239 1.63 2.74 13.01
N GLU A 240 0.64 3.03 13.85
CA GLU A 240 0.75 3.01 15.32
C GLU A 240 0.51 1.62 15.94
N GLY A 241 0.16 0.62 15.13
CA GLY A 241 -0.14 -0.73 15.60
C GLY A 241 -1.43 -0.84 16.40
N ARG A 242 -2.32 0.14 16.26
CA ARG A 242 -3.65 0.10 16.89
C ARG A 242 -4.60 -0.78 16.07
N PRO A 243 -5.59 -1.42 16.72
CA PRO A 243 -6.65 -2.11 15.99
C PRO A 243 -7.39 -1.15 15.06
N VAL A 244 -7.66 -1.59 13.84
CA VAL A 244 -8.51 -0.88 12.89
C VAL A 244 -9.89 -1.52 12.90
N ASP A 245 -10.92 -0.72 13.14
CA ASP A 245 -12.30 -1.12 12.89
C ASP A 245 -12.69 -0.72 11.47
N VAL A 246 -13.09 -1.70 10.67
CA VAL A 246 -13.50 -1.48 9.28
C VAL A 246 -14.92 -2.03 9.04
N PRO A 247 -15.70 -1.36 8.18
CA PRO A 247 -17.03 -1.87 7.82
C PRO A 247 -16.95 -3.28 7.27
N LYS A 248 -17.91 -4.13 7.63
CA LYS A 248 -18.03 -5.45 7.01
C LYS A 248 -18.25 -5.31 5.50
N PRO A 249 -17.62 -6.15 4.68
CA PRO A 249 -17.80 -6.10 3.24
C PRO A 249 -19.25 -6.42 2.86
N LYS A 250 -19.76 -5.75 1.83
CA LYS A 250 -21.03 -6.12 1.19
C LYS A 250 -20.75 -7.26 0.19
N PRO A 251 -21.65 -8.24 0.04
CA PRO A 251 -21.45 -9.35 -0.89
C PRO A 251 -21.07 -8.86 -2.29
N ALA A 252 -19.88 -9.21 -2.74
CA ALA A 252 -19.37 -8.79 -4.04
C ALA A 252 -19.83 -9.79 -5.11
N LYS A 253 -20.61 -9.31 -6.09
CA LYS A 253 -21.02 -10.17 -7.21
C LYS A 253 -19.86 -10.33 -8.18
N ARG A 254 -19.62 -11.58 -8.59
CA ARG A 254 -18.66 -11.94 -9.63
C ARG A 254 -18.86 -11.06 -10.88
N ARG A 255 -17.77 -10.50 -11.40
CA ARG A 255 -17.80 -9.67 -12.61
C ARG A 255 -17.53 -10.53 -13.82
N PHE A 256 -18.23 -10.27 -14.93
CA PHE A 256 -17.82 -10.80 -16.23
C PHE A 256 -16.54 -10.06 -16.66
N SER A 257 -15.44 -10.81 -16.87
CA SER A 257 -14.11 -10.28 -17.19
C SER A 257 -14.13 -9.48 -18.50
N PRO A 258 -13.52 -8.26 -18.55
CA PRO A 258 -13.18 -7.58 -19.80
C PRO A 258 -11.83 -8.04 -20.39
N PHE A 259 -11.02 -8.77 -19.63
CA PHE A 259 -9.77 -9.38 -20.12
C PHE A 259 -10.14 -10.62 -20.94
N ARG A 260 -10.16 -10.41 -22.26
CA ARG A 260 -10.21 -11.45 -23.30
C ARG A 260 -8.98 -11.32 -24.17
#